data_AF-A0A2V4ATF2-F1
#
_entry.id   AF-A0A2V4ATF2-F1
#
_cell.length_a   1.000
_cell.length_b   1.000
_cell.length_c   1.000
_cell.angle_alpha   90.00
_cell.angle_beta   90.00
_cell.angle_gamma   90.00
#
_symmetry.space_group_name_H-M   'P 1'
#
loop_
_entity.id
_entity.type
_entity.pdbx_description
1 polymer ?
#
loop_
_entity_poly.entity_id
_entity_poly.type
_entity_poly.pdbx_seq_one_letter_code
_entity_poly.pdbx_strand_id
1 'polypeptide(L)'
;MTEAAPAREPTTPRTVLVDPGRHGAYPTVGAAVLGAPDGACVSISAGTYAETLELLDRSITLRAAEGAEVVLDGGGADVPVLRACGGALAVRGLTVRAGAAAAVQVENAELTLDGCTVSAEQGPGVAVRGPGPLSITGVTITGAEHGLVLEGASGVVENVTISDIAADGVIVGLGADPVIRSCTVGGCGQRGFYIYQHARPVVENCRVFRTGQAAIAVAHRGEPVLRRLSVSDALGVGIDVGPQCGGTIEGCDVTGTAEPAIRLAGSATARIVAGPGAAANRSVALDGLLADLDGMVGLPGVKAEVRALVDEIQVNAWRSRAGLATGALSHHLVFAGAPGTGKTTVARTYGRLLRELGVLPAGQFREVSRRDLVGQYIGHTAEKTAGVFEEALGGVLFIDEAYTLARQPASGGDFGQEAIDTLVKLMEDHREQIAVIVAGYTAEMRQFLAANPGLASRFAKTVEFEDYTPDQLVGIIGRMVTAGDYELDPRSGPALAAYFGRISAEPGFGNARDARRLFEAIRKVQSGRLSRLGRIPDAAELRGLTVGDVLGAMEGGQPY
;
A
#
# COMPACT_ATOMS: atom_id res chain seq x y z
N MET A 1 -13.98 31.16 55.99
CA MET A 1 -12.58 30.72 55.92
C MET A 1 -12.55 29.38 55.22
N THR A 2 -12.35 29.39 53.90
CA THR A 2 -11.90 28.23 53.14
C THR A 2 -11.06 28.83 52.03
N GLU A 3 -9.76 28.87 52.29
CA GLU A 3 -8.74 29.50 51.48
C GLU A 3 -8.60 28.68 50.19
N ALA A 4 -8.95 29.30 49.07
CA ALA A 4 -8.82 28.69 47.75
C ALA A 4 -7.32 28.53 47.44
N ALA A 5 -6.88 27.28 47.26
CA ALA A 5 -5.52 26.98 46.83
C ALA A 5 -5.22 27.67 45.49
N PRO A 6 -4.03 28.29 45.33
CA PRO A 6 -3.72 29.02 44.11
C PRO A 6 -3.51 28.05 42.95
N ALA A 7 -4.07 28.40 41.79
CA ALA A 7 -3.83 27.72 40.52
C ALA A 7 -2.33 27.76 40.18
N ARG A 8 -1.73 26.59 39.94
CA ARG A 8 -0.34 26.46 39.48
C ARG A 8 -0.22 27.06 38.07
N GLU A 9 0.62 28.09 37.92
CA GLU A 9 1.02 28.62 36.62
C GLU A 9 1.74 27.55 35.77
N PRO A 10 1.57 27.52 34.44
CA PRO A 10 2.28 26.59 33.57
C PRO A 10 3.75 27.01 33.47
N THR A 11 4.59 26.40 34.30
CA THR A 11 6.05 26.50 34.19
C THR A 11 6.49 25.96 32.84
N THR A 12 7.16 26.80 32.03
CA THR A 12 7.82 26.37 30.80
C THR A 12 8.71 25.16 31.11
N PRO A 13 8.55 24.01 30.43
CA PRO A 13 9.24 22.79 30.81
C PRO A 13 10.74 23.02 30.68
N ARG A 14 11.46 22.95 31.81
CA ARG A 14 12.92 23.06 31.80
C ARG A 14 13.49 21.92 30.96
N THR A 15 14.19 22.26 29.89
CA THR A 15 14.83 21.28 29.03
C THR A 15 16.17 20.86 29.62
N VAL A 16 16.36 19.56 29.81
CA VAL A 16 17.62 18.95 30.23
C VAL A 16 18.26 18.27 29.03
N LEU A 17 19.57 18.45 28.81
CA LEU A 17 20.28 17.90 27.66
C LEU A 17 21.09 16.67 28.06
N VAL A 18 20.96 15.59 27.29
CA VAL A 18 21.82 14.40 27.35
C VAL A 18 22.75 14.40 26.15
N ASP A 19 24.05 14.50 26.42
CA ASP A 19 25.11 14.48 25.41
C ASP A 19 26.42 14.02 26.07
N PRO A 20 26.86 12.77 25.84
CA PRO A 20 28.09 12.22 26.42
C PRO A 20 29.35 13.02 26.07
N GLY A 21 29.35 13.75 24.94
CA GLY A 21 30.49 14.49 24.43
C GLY A 21 30.53 15.96 24.84
N ARG A 22 29.46 16.49 25.45
CA ARG A 22 29.32 17.93 25.73
C ARG A 22 29.48 18.25 27.21
N HIS A 23 30.47 19.09 27.51
CA HIS A 23 30.64 19.65 28.85
C HIS A 23 29.38 20.42 29.30
N GLY A 24 28.86 20.06 30.48
CA GLY A 24 27.65 20.64 31.07
C GLY A 24 26.34 19.95 30.70
N ALA A 25 26.36 18.95 29.80
CA ALA A 25 25.24 18.05 29.56
C ALA A 25 25.34 16.81 30.47
N TYR A 26 24.23 16.10 30.63
CA TYR A 26 24.24 14.82 31.34
C TYR A 26 24.86 13.74 30.42
N PRO A 27 25.74 12.88 30.96
CA PRO A 27 26.41 11.84 30.15
C PRO A 27 25.49 10.66 29.82
N THR A 28 24.42 10.47 30.58
CA THR A 28 23.45 9.38 30.37
C THR A 28 22.01 9.83 30.56
N VAL A 29 21.07 9.07 30.03
CA VAL A 29 19.63 9.39 30.11
C VAL A 29 19.14 9.18 31.54
N GLY A 30 19.59 8.12 32.21
CA GLY A 30 19.27 7.87 33.61
C GLY A 30 19.70 9.00 34.54
N ALA A 31 20.92 9.53 34.36
CA ALA A 31 21.41 10.65 35.14
C ALA A 31 20.58 11.93 34.90
N ALA A 32 20.19 12.20 33.65
CA ALA A 32 19.33 13.33 33.32
C ALA A 32 17.93 13.19 33.94
N VAL A 33 17.32 12.00 33.85
CA VAL A 33 16.01 11.72 34.44
C VAL A 33 16.04 11.88 35.96
N LEU A 34 17.08 11.41 36.64
CA LEU A 34 17.24 11.58 38.08
C LEU A 34 17.42 13.05 38.48
N GLY A 35 18.19 13.82 37.70
CA GLY A 35 18.47 15.23 37.97
C GLY A 35 17.36 16.22 37.52
N ALA A 36 16.47 15.79 36.63
CA ALA A 36 15.44 16.65 36.06
C ALA A 36 14.30 16.95 37.07
N PRO A 37 13.73 18.16 37.09
CA PRO A 37 12.52 18.42 37.87
C PRO A 37 11.31 17.67 37.29
N ASP A 38 10.25 17.54 38.09
CA ASP A 38 8.98 17.00 37.62
C ASP A 38 8.40 17.87 36.49
N GLY A 39 7.87 17.26 35.45
CA GLY A 39 7.40 17.91 34.21
C GLY A 39 8.49 18.33 33.22
N ALA A 40 9.75 17.94 33.43
CA ALA A 40 10.85 18.32 32.55
C ALA A 40 10.86 17.57 31.21
N CYS A 41 11.49 18.20 30.21
CA CYS A 41 11.77 17.59 28.92
C CYS A 41 13.26 17.25 28.80
N VAL A 42 13.59 15.97 28.71
CA VAL A 42 14.94 15.47 28.48
C VAL A 42 15.16 15.33 26.98
N SER A 43 16.01 16.19 26.41
CA SER A 43 16.42 16.15 25.01
C SER A 43 17.69 15.31 24.88
N ILE A 44 17.65 14.27 24.05
CA ILE A 44 18.71 13.26 23.95
C ILE A 44 19.41 13.37 22.60
N SER A 45 20.73 13.51 22.62
CA SER A 45 21.57 13.51 21.41
C SER A 45 21.75 12.10 20.83
N ALA A 46 22.14 12.03 19.56
CA ALA A 46 22.28 10.77 18.84
C ALA A 46 23.25 9.81 19.54
N GLY A 47 22.86 8.54 19.63
CA GLY A 47 23.66 7.52 20.28
C GLY A 47 22.84 6.33 20.79
N THR A 48 23.58 5.29 21.18
CA THR A 48 23.03 4.11 21.84
C THR A 48 23.33 4.19 23.33
N TYR A 49 22.28 4.15 24.13
CA TYR A 49 22.34 4.24 25.59
C TYR A 49 21.91 2.90 26.17
N ALA A 50 22.87 2.17 26.73
CA ALA A 50 22.63 0.88 27.37
C ALA A 50 22.11 1.08 28.80
N GLU A 51 20.84 1.47 28.92
CA GLU A 51 20.22 1.84 30.20
C GLU A 51 18.76 1.38 30.29
N THR A 52 18.31 1.13 31.51
CA THR A 52 16.88 0.97 31.85
C THR A 52 16.47 2.09 32.79
N LEU A 53 15.24 2.59 32.64
CA LEU A 53 14.74 3.77 33.35
C LEU A 53 13.46 3.42 34.09
N GLU A 54 13.42 3.79 35.36
CA GLU A 54 12.23 3.66 36.21
C GLU A 54 11.79 5.02 36.74
N LEU A 55 10.52 5.35 36.50
CA LEU A 55 9.84 6.55 36.95
C LEU A 55 8.77 6.16 37.98
N LEU A 56 8.88 6.70 39.18
CA LEU A 56 7.91 6.50 40.26
C LEU A 56 7.26 7.84 40.59
N ASP A 57 5.95 7.98 40.33
CA ASP A 57 5.14 9.18 40.58
C ASP A 57 5.71 10.47 39.98
N ARG A 58 6.31 10.37 38.78
CA ARG A 58 6.96 11.48 38.09
C ARG A 58 6.47 11.66 36.67
N SER A 59 6.48 12.89 36.22
CA SER A 59 6.10 13.34 34.89
C SER A 59 7.35 13.72 34.10
N ILE A 60 7.75 12.95 33.09
CA ILE A 60 8.95 13.21 32.30
C ILE A 60 8.66 13.02 30.82
N THR A 61 9.19 13.94 30.00
CA THR A 61 9.22 13.79 28.54
C THR A 61 10.63 13.43 28.09
N LEU A 62 10.79 12.30 27.40
CA LEU A 62 12.00 11.89 26.69
C LEU A 62 11.83 12.21 25.20
N ARG A 63 12.76 12.98 24.63
CA ARG A 63 12.68 13.40 23.23
C ARG A 63 14.04 13.27 22.55
N ALA A 64 14.07 12.67 21.37
CA ALA A 64 15.25 12.72 20.51
C ALA A 64 15.47 14.15 20.00
N ALA A 65 16.72 14.60 20.02
CA ALA A 65 17.10 15.86 19.39
C ALA A 65 16.76 15.85 17.90
N GLU A 66 16.62 17.01 17.29
CA GLU A 66 16.20 17.13 15.89
C GLU A 66 17.19 16.42 14.96
N GLY A 67 16.70 15.46 14.17
CA GLY A 67 17.52 14.63 13.28
C GLY A 67 18.42 13.60 13.97
N ALA A 68 18.32 13.44 15.29
CA ALA A 68 19.14 12.50 16.04
C ALA A 68 18.50 11.10 16.08
N GLU A 69 19.30 10.08 15.77
CA GLU A 69 18.93 8.69 16.00
C GLU A 69 19.32 8.29 17.43
N VAL A 70 18.33 8.04 18.27
CA VAL A 70 18.50 7.70 19.69
C VAL A 70 17.99 6.29 19.92
N VAL A 71 18.86 5.43 20.45
CA VAL A 71 18.54 4.04 20.81
C VAL A 71 18.70 3.85 22.31
N LEU A 72 17.62 3.51 23.00
CA LEU A 72 17.66 2.98 24.37
C LEU A 72 17.72 1.46 24.29
N ASP A 73 18.82 0.88 24.73
CA ASP A 73 19.10 -0.54 24.61
C ASP A 73 19.13 -1.22 25.99
N GLY A 74 18.08 -1.94 26.31
CA GLY A 74 18.02 -2.86 27.46
C GLY A 74 17.95 -4.32 27.01
N GLY A 75 18.54 -4.67 25.87
CA GLY A 75 18.60 -6.05 25.37
C GLY A 75 19.18 -7.07 26.38
N GLY A 76 20.12 -6.62 27.22
CA GLY A 76 20.72 -7.46 28.27
C GLY A 76 19.98 -7.45 29.61
N ALA A 77 18.82 -6.81 29.72
CA ALA A 77 18.11 -6.62 30.97
C ALA A 77 16.85 -7.51 31.07
N ASP A 78 16.63 -8.08 32.25
CA ASP A 78 15.41 -8.82 32.61
C ASP A 78 14.29 -7.91 33.16
N VAL A 79 14.46 -6.60 33.03
CA VAL A 79 13.52 -5.57 33.50
C VAL A 79 13.14 -4.64 32.34
N PRO A 80 11.97 -3.98 32.39
CA PRO A 80 11.54 -3.11 31.32
C PRO A 80 12.54 -1.97 31.04
N VAL A 81 12.70 -1.60 29.76
CA VAL A 81 13.62 -0.52 29.36
C VAL A 81 13.12 0.83 29.86
N LEU A 82 11.82 1.09 29.65
CA LEU A 82 11.13 2.25 30.19
C LEU A 82 9.99 1.77 31.07
N ARG A 83 10.10 1.97 32.39
CA ARG A 83 9.05 1.68 33.36
C ARG A 83 8.54 2.97 33.99
N ALA A 84 7.22 3.18 33.96
CA ALA A 84 6.57 4.28 34.69
C ALA A 84 5.46 3.73 35.58
N CYS A 85 5.50 4.07 36.88
CA CYS A 85 4.46 3.75 37.85
C CYS A 85 3.96 5.07 38.46
N GLY A 86 2.71 5.44 38.17
CA GLY A 86 2.21 6.78 38.51
C GLY A 86 2.84 7.91 37.66
N GLY A 87 2.27 9.11 37.72
CA GLY A 87 2.75 10.26 36.94
C GLY A 87 2.46 10.18 35.44
N ALA A 88 3.41 10.63 34.62
CA ALA A 88 3.27 10.71 33.17
C ALA A 88 4.59 10.44 32.43
N LEU A 89 4.56 9.59 31.41
CA LEU A 89 5.69 9.32 30.53
C LEU A 89 5.34 9.73 29.11
N ALA A 90 6.09 10.69 28.55
CA ALA A 90 6.03 11.01 27.13
C ALA A 90 7.35 10.63 26.45
N VAL A 91 7.29 9.89 25.34
CA VAL A 91 8.47 9.50 24.57
C VAL A 91 8.25 9.88 23.11
N ARG A 92 9.21 10.61 22.52
CA ARG A 92 9.09 11.11 21.15
C ARG A 92 10.34 10.88 20.31
N GLY A 93 10.21 10.14 19.22
CA GLY A 93 11.29 9.94 18.24
C GLY A 93 12.43 9.03 18.70
N LEU A 94 12.18 8.13 19.68
CA LEU A 94 13.20 7.21 20.19
C LEU A 94 13.02 5.80 19.61
N THR A 95 14.12 5.08 19.51
CA THR A 95 14.12 3.62 19.35
C THR A 95 14.35 2.96 20.71
N VAL A 96 13.48 2.03 21.09
CA VAL A 96 13.56 1.30 22.37
C VAL A 96 13.69 -0.20 22.08
N ARG A 97 14.77 -0.80 22.56
CA ARG A 97 15.07 -2.24 22.38
C ARG A 97 15.14 -2.94 23.73
N ALA A 98 14.28 -3.93 23.93
CA ALA A 98 14.29 -4.81 25.10
C ALA A 98 14.67 -6.24 24.73
N GLY A 99 15.22 -6.97 25.72
CA GLY A 99 15.44 -8.41 25.64
C GLY A 99 14.25 -9.18 26.18
N ALA A 100 14.40 -9.66 27.43
CA ALA A 100 13.42 -10.56 28.04
C ALA A 100 12.14 -9.87 28.54
N ALA A 101 12.23 -8.58 28.88
CA ALA A 101 11.12 -7.81 29.47
C ALA A 101 10.46 -6.85 28.45
N ALA A 102 9.51 -6.04 28.94
CA ALA A 102 8.81 -5.07 28.12
C ALA A 102 9.72 -3.93 27.65
N ALA A 103 9.59 -3.45 26.41
CA ALA A 103 10.32 -2.24 26.02
C ALA A 103 9.75 -0.98 26.67
N VAL A 104 8.42 -0.83 26.71
CA VAL A 104 7.77 0.23 27.47
C VAL A 104 6.68 -0.37 28.36
N GLN A 105 6.76 -0.14 29.66
CA GLN A 105 5.77 -0.58 30.65
C GLN A 105 5.27 0.60 31.48
N VAL A 106 3.95 0.78 31.50
CA VAL A 106 3.30 1.85 32.25
C VAL A 106 2.24 1.27 33.16
N GLU A 107 2.26 1.66 34.43
CA GLU A 107 1.33 1.22 35.47
C GLU A 107 0.68 2.43 36.15
N ASN A 108 -0.65 2.58 36.02
CA ASN A 108 -1.44 3.66 36.61
C ASN A 108 -0.89 5.07 36.30
N ALA A 109 -0.44 5.31 35.06
CA ALA A 109 0.20 6.54 34.64
C ALA A 109 -0.22 6.93 33.21
N GLU A 110 -0.05 8.21 32.88
CA GLU A 110 -0.28 8.73 31.53
C GLU A 110 0.87 8.30 30.60
N LEU A 111 0.53 7.86 29.38
CA LEU A 111 1.50 7.49 28.36
C LEU A 111 1.25 8.26 27.06
N THR A 112 2.26 8.97 26.59
CA THR A 112 2.33 9.49 25.23
C THR A 112 3.51 8.88 24.48
N LEU A 113 3.26 8.18 23.38
CA LEU A 113 4.30 7.68 22.45
C LEU A 113 4.08 8.28 21.07
N ASP A 114 5.08 8.96 20.52
CA ASP A 114 4.98 9.64 19.23
C ASP A 114 6.23 9.39 18.36
N GLY A 115 6.03 8.79 17.18
CA GLY A 115 7.12 8.57 16.22
C GLY A 115 8.24 7.66 16.73
N CYS A 116 7.92 6.68 17.58
CA CYS A 116 8.90 5.76 18.17
C CYS A 116 8.98 4.42 17.44
N THR A 117 10.13 3.76 17.54
CA THR A 117 10.32 2.36 17.11
C THR A 117 10.58 1.49 18.33
N VAL A 118 9.85 0.39 18.47
CA VAL A 118 9.88 -0.44 19.67
C VAL A 118 10.10 -1.91 19.28
N SER A 119 11.02 -2.59 19.96
CA SER A 119 11.24 -4.03 19.80
C SER A 119 11.57 -4.70 21.15
N ALA A 120 11.14 -5.94 21.35
CA ALA A 120 11.33 -6.65 22.61
C ALA A 120 11.47 -8.17 22.39
N GLU A 121 12.64 -8.79 22.53
CA GLU A 121 12.85 -10.17 22.06
C GLU A 121 11.86 -11.23 22.62
N GLN A 122 11.59 -11.22 23.92
CA GLN A 122 10.68 -12.18 24.58
C GLN A 122 9.54 -11.51 25.34
N GLY A 123 9.57 -10.17 25.50
CA GLY A 123 8.55 -9.43 26.23
C GLY A 123 7.54 -8.75 25.30
N PRO A 124 6.57 -8.02 25.88
CA PRO A 124 5.70 -7.16 25.10
C PRO A 124 6.46 -5.91 24.61
N GLY A 125 6.16 -5.42 23.42
CA GLY A 125 6.71 -4.14 22.94
C GLY A 125 6.27 -2.98 23.85
N VAL A 126 4.95 -2.79 23.97
CA VAL A 126 4.36 -1.78 24.87
C VAL A 126 3.30 -2.42 25.74
N ALA A 127 3.37 -2.23 27.05
CA ALA A 127 2.41 -2.71 28.03
C ALA A 127 1.90 -1.55 28.90
N VAL A 128 0.58 -1.32 28.89
CA VAL A 128 -0.09 -0.32 29.71
C VAL A 128 -1.09 -1.01 30.62
N ARG A 129 -0.93 -0.81 31.93
CA ARG A 129 -1.72 -1.46 32.97
C ARG A 129 -2.34 -0.43 33.91
N GLY A 130 -3.63 -0.57 34.15
CA GLY A 130 -4.38 0.33 35.03
C GLY A 130 -4.82 1.62 34.35
N PRO A 131 -5.61 2.44 35.07
CA PRO A 131 -6.19 3.67 34.53
C PRO A 131 -5.10 4.73 34.29
N GLY A 132 -5.16 5.33 33.10
CA GLY A 132 -4.31 6.43 32.69
C GLY A 132 -4.62 6.82 31.25
N PRO A 133 -4.58 8.11 30.89
CA PRO A 133 -4.77 8.52 29.50
C PRO A 133 -3.63 8.01 28.63
N LEU A 134 -4.00 7.44 27.49
CA LEU A 134 -3.10 6.86 26.51
C LEU A 134 -3.17 7.62 25.19
N SER A 135 -2.01 7.99 24.64
CA SER A 135 -1.89 8.51 23.27
C SER A 135 -0.69 7.87 22.58
N ILE A 136 -0.92 6.95 21.65
CA ILE A 136 0.14 6.33 20.84
C ILE A 136 -0.08 6.74 19.38
N THR A 137 0.90 7.38 18.75
CA THR A 137 0.77 7.85 17.36
C THR A 137 2.05 7.62 16.55
N GLY A 138 1.91 7.06 15.34
CA GLY A 138 3.05 6.91 14.43
C GLY A 138 4.15 5.98 14.95
N VAL A 139 3.78 4.99 15.77
CA VAL A 139 4.72 4.04 16.38
C VAL A 139 4.84 2.77 15.54
N THR A 140 6.05 2.23 15.45
CA THR A 140 6.31 0.92 14.84
C THR A 140 6.76 -0.06 15.91
N ILE A 141 6.10 -1.21 16.03
CA ILE A 141 6.41 -2.27 17.00
C ILE A 141 6.75 -3.54 16.24
N THR A 142 7.96 -4.10 16.47
CA THR A 142 8.45 -5.27 15.74
C THR A 142 9.23 -6.24 16.61
N GLY A 143 9.21 -7.53 16.29
CA GLY A 143 10.08 -8.52 16.94
C GLY A 143 9.79 -8.66 18.42
N ALA A 144 8.52 -8.83 18.77
CA ALA A 144 8.07 -8.98 20.15
C ALA A 144 7.22 -10.23 20.39
N GLU A 145 7.16 -10.70 21.65
CA GLU A 145 6.22 -11.77 22.00
C GLU A 145 4.79 -11.28 21.80
N HIS A 146 4.50 -10.10 22.34
CA HIS A 146 3.25 -9.38 22.17
C HIS A 146 3.53 -7.96 21.67
N GLY A 147 2.75 -7.44 20.72
CA GLY A 147 2.99 -6.09 20.20
C GLY A 147 2.59 -5.02 21.20
N LEU A 148 1.29 -4.87 21.44
CA LEU A 148 0.70 -3.86 22.31
C LEU A 148 -0.28 -4.51 23.30
N VAL A 149 -0.07 -4.30 24.60
CA VAL A 149 -0.92 -4.83 25.67
C VAL A 149 -1.57 -3.67 26.43
N LEU A 150 -2.91 -3.61 26.41
CA LEU A 150 -3.70 -2.57 27.06
C LEU A 150 -4.66 -3.19 28.06
N GLU A 151 -4.39 -3.00 29.35
CA GLU A 151 -5.14 -3.58 30.46
C GLU A 151 -5.70 -2.48 31.36
N GLY A 152 -7.02 -2.29 31.39
CA GLY A 152 -7.66 -1.21 32.15
C GLY A 152 -7.33 0.22 31.68
N ALA A 153 -6.79 0.36 30.45
CA ALA A 153 -6.38 1.64 29.87
C ALA A 153 -7.45 2.22 28.93
N SER A 154 -7.48 3.56 28.85
CA SER A 154 -8.38 4.33 27.99
C SER A 154 -7.58 5.37 27.20
N GLY A 155 -7.93 5.63 25.94
CA GLY A 155 -7.22 6.62 25.13
C GLY A 155 -7.23 6.30 23.64
N VAL A 156 -6.27 6.85 22.89
CA VAL A 156 -6.19 6.76 21.43
C VAL A 156 -4.89 6.09 20.99
N VAL A 157 -5.02 5.15 20.05
CA VAL A 157 -3.91 4.51 19.35
C VAL A 157 -4.14 4.72 17.86
N GLU A 158 -3.23 5.43 17.18
CA GLU A 158 -3.42 5.85 15.79
C GLU A 158 -2.16 5.71 14.95
N ASN A 159 -2.32 5.30 13.68
CA ASN A 159 -1.21 5.15 12.74
C ASN A 159 -0.07 4.27 13.28
N VAL A 160 -0.41 3.22 14.02
CA VAL A 160 0.56 2.26 14.57
C VAL A 160 0.71 1.08 13.63
N THR A 161 1.97 0.68 13.38
CA THR A 161 2.31 -0.52 12.62
C THR A 161 2.89 -1.57 13.56
N ILE A 162 2.28 -2.76 13.57
CA ILE A 162 2.73 -3.90 14.39
C ILE A 162 3.01 -5.06 13.45
N SER A 163 4.27 -5.54 13.44
CA SER A 163 4.67 -6.69 12.63
C SER A 163 5.64 -7.63 13.32
N ASP A 164 5.75 -8.85 12.78
CA ASP A 164 6.74 -9.84 13.22
C ASP A 164 6.63 -10.15 14.72
N ILE A 165 5.41 -10.49 15.14
CA ILE A 165 5.06 -10.76 16.54
C ILE A 165 4.91 -12.27 16.75
N ALA A 166 5.55 -12.81 17.79
CA ALA A 166 5.56 -14.25 18.02
C ALA A 166 4.20 -14.80 18.47
N ALA A 167 3.45 -14.04 19.29
CA ALA A 167 2.12 -14.39 19.76
C ALA A 167 1.07 -13.40 19.23
N ASP A 168 0.44 -12.62 20.11
CA ASP A 168 -0.67 -11.73 19.78
C ASP A 168 -0.20 -10.30 19.47
N GLY A 169 -0.71 -9.73 18.38
CA GLY A 169 -0.38 -8.37 17.94
C GLY A 169 -0.84 -7.29 18.92
N VAL A 170 -2.15 -7.24 19.19
CA VAL A 170 -2.75 -6.30 20.15
C VAL A 170 -3.64 -7.05 21.13
N ILE A 171 -3.40 -6.85 22.41
CA ILE A 171 -4.19 -7.40 23.51
C ILE A 171 -4.91 -6.25 24.20
N VAL A 172 -6.23 -6.36 24.34
CA VAL A 172 -7.07 -5.39 25.07
C VAL A 172 -7.87 -6.14 26.13
N GLY A 173 -7.60 -5.84 27.40
CA GLY A 173 -8.05 -6.61 28.54
C GLY A 173 -8.52 -5.78 29.72
N LEU A 174 -9.01 -6.45 30.76
CA LEU A 174 -9.32 -5.87 32.08
C LEU A 174 -10.18 -4.59 32.02
N GLY A 175 -11.24 -4.60 31.20
CA GLY A 175 -12.17 -3.48 31.08
C GLY A 175 -11.65 -2.27 30.28
N ALA A 176 -10.51 -2.39 29.60
CA ALA A 176 -9.98 -1.32 28.74
C ALA A 176 -10.94 -0.95 27.60
N ASP A 177 -11.03 0.34 27.28
CA ASP A 177 -11.89 0.91 26.24
C ASP A 177 -11.16 1.89 25.29
N PRO A 178 -9.98 1.54 24.74
CA PRO A 178 -9.24 2.41 23.84
C PRO A 178 -9.91 2.55 22.47
N VAL A 179 -9.67 3.69 21.81
CA VAL A 179 -9.98 3.93 20.40
C VAL A 179 -8.72 3.65 19.58
N ILE A 180 -8.76 2.59 18.77
CA ILE A 180 -7.66 2.14 17.92
C ILE A 180 -8.06 2.39 16.47
N ARG A 181 -7.34 3.26 15.76
CA ARG A 181 -7.72 3.70 14.41
C ARG A 181 -6.56 3.82 13.43
N SER A 182 -6.82 3.51 12.16
CA SER A 182 -5.81 3.64 11.09
C SER A 182 -4.52 2.83 11.38
N CYS A 183 -4.64 1.71 12.10
CA CYS A 183 -3.50 0.87 12.47
C CYS A 183 -3.36 -0.32 11.53
N THR A 184 -2.13 -0.80 11.36
CA THR A 184 -1.81 -1.99 10.56
C THR A 184 -1.17 -3.04 11.47
N VAL A 185 -1.81 -4.21 11.57
CA VAL A 185 -1.36 -5.33 12.41
C VAL A 185 -1.20 -6.55 11.53
N GLY A 186 -0.02 -7.16 11.47
CA GLY A 186 0.11 -8.41 10.73
C GLY A 186 1.43 -9.15 10.86
N GLY A 187 1.47 -10.40 10.41
CA GLY A 187 2.62 -11.27 10.71
C GLY A 187 2.66 -11.64 12.20
N CYS A 188 1.50 -11.97 12.78
CA CYS A 188 1.38 -12.41 14.17
C CYS A 188 1.29 -13.93 14.23
N GLY A 189 2.10 -14.58 15.07
CA GLY A 189 2.09 -16.04 15.22
C GLY A 189 0.80 -16.60 15.84
N GLN A 190 0.03 -15.76 16.54
CA GLN A 190 -1.30 -16.09 17.05
C GLN A 190 -2.36 -15.14 16.46
N ARG A 191 -2.98 -14.27 17.28
CA ARG A 191 -4.09 -13.42 16.87
C ARG A 191 -3.61 -12.00 16.55
N GLY A 192 -4.31 -11.31 15.66
CA GLY A 192 -4.06 -9.90 15.40
C GLY A 192 -4.56 -9.02 16.55
N PHE A 193 -5.84 -9.17 16.90
CA PHE A 193 -6.45 -8.57 18.07
C PHE A 193 -7.02 -9.63 19.00
N TYR A 194 -6.67 -9.55 20.29
CA TYR A 194 -7.28 -10.35 21.34
C TYR A 194 -7.96 -9.44 22.37
N ILE A 195 -9.29 -9.49 22.38
CA ILE A 195 -10.16 -8.63 23.19
C ILE A 195 -10.81 -9.51 24.25
N TYR A 196 -10.51 -9.28 25.53
CA TYR A 196 -10.92 -10.18 26.60
C TYR A 196 -11.23 -9.44 27.90
N GLN A 197 -11.82 -10.15 28.87
CA GLN A 197 -12.11 -9.66 30.23
C GLN A 197 -12.82 -8.30 30.25
N HIS A 198 -14.03 -8.27 29.70
CA HIS A 198 -14.90 -7.07 29.71
C HIS A 198 -14.36 -5.84 28.94
N ALA A 199 -13.33 -6.01 28.12
CA ALA A 199 -12.81 -4.93 27.29
C ALA A 199 -13.85 -4.43 26.25
N ARG A 200 -13.85 -3.12 26.01
CA ARG A 200 -14.78 -2.41 25.13
C ARG A 200 -14.07 -1.47 24.13
N PRO A 201 -13.04 -1.93 23.40
CA PRO A 201 -12.33 -1.05 22.47
C PRO A 201 -13.21 -0.68 21.28
N VAL A 202 -12.95 0.50 20.71
CA VAL A 202 -13.43 0.88 19.39
C VAL A 202 -12.27 0.71 18.42
N VAL A 203 -12.41 -0.20 17.46
CA VAL A 203 -11.39 -0.46 16.43
C VAL A 203 -11.94 -0.03 15.08
N GLU A 204 -11.32 0.95 14.44
CA GLU A 204 -11.81 1.50 13.17
C GLU A 204 -10.74 1.71 12.09
N ASN A 205 -11.07 1.44 10.83
CA ASN A 205 -10.15 1.66 9.69
C ASN A 205 -8.80 0.95 9.84
N CYS A 206 -8.75 -0.18 10.55
CA CYS A 206 -7.52 -0.94 10.76
C CYS A 206 -7.44 -2.11 9.77
N ARG A 207 -6.20 -2.49 9.45
CA ARG A 207 -5.89 -3.68 8.64
C ARG A 207 -5.28 -4.76 9.50
N VAL A 208 -5.81 -5.98 9.42
CA VAL A 208 -5.29 -7.18 10.11
C VAL A 208 -4.97 -8.23 9.07
N PHE A 209 -3.74 -8.73 9.02
CA PHE A 209 -3.37 -9.70 7.99
C PHE A 209 -2.29 -10.70 8.43
N ARG A 210 -2.24 -11.88 7.81
CA ARG A 210 -1.23 -12.92 8.09
C ARG A 210 -1.16 -13.26 9.59
N THR A 211 -2.21 -13.86 10.13
CA THR A 211 -2.28 -14.28 11.54
C THR A 211 -2.30 -15.80 11.66
N GLY A 212 -1.56 -16.35 12.62
CA GLY A 212 -1.46 -17.79 12.84
C GLY A 212 -2.71 -18.45 13.44
N GLN A 213 -3.61 -17.66 14.02
CA GLN A 213 -4.93 -18.08 14.49
C GLN A 213 -6.03 -17.15 13.95
N ALA A 214 -7.07 -16.90 14.73
CA ALA A 214 -8.10 -15.94 14.37
C ALA A 214 -7.52 -14.53 14.29
N ALA A 215 -7.90 -13.75 13.27
CA ALA A 215 -7.36 -12.40 13.12
C ALA A 215 -7.86 -11.47 14.23
N ILE A 216 -9.14 -11.57 14.60
CA ILE A 216 -9.72 -10.88 15.75
C ILE A 216 -10.45 -11.90 16.60
N ALA A 217 -10.08 -12.05 17.86
CA ALA A 217 -10.75 -12.93 18.80
C ALA A 217 -11.31 -12.13 19.99
N VAL A 218 -12.59 -12.34 20.28
CA VAL A 218 -13.30 -11.73 21.41
C VAL A 218 -13.67 -12.81 22.40
N ALA A 219 -13.25 -12.67 23.65
CA ALA A 219 -13.46 -13.65 24.71
C ALA A 219 -13.89 -12.99 26.02
N HIS A 220 -14.33 -13.80 26.99
CA HIS A 220 -14.57 -13.40 28.38
C HIS A 220 -15.37 -12.08 28.52
N ARG A 221 -16.54 -12.02 27.88
CA ARG A 221 -17.49 -10.89 27.93
C ARG A 221 -16.94 -9.58 27.34
N GLY A 222 -16.03 -9.66 26.37
CA GLY A 222 -15.64 -8.50 25.56
C GLY A 222 -16.81 -7.97 24.73
N GLU A 223 -16.86 -6.65 24.56
CA GLU A 223 -17.91 -5.95 23.79
C GLU A 223 -17.28 -4.88 22.88
N PRO A 224 -16.49 -5.28 21.87
CA PRO A 224 -15.83 -4.31 21.00
C PRO A 224 -16.78 -3.67 19.98
N VAL A 225 -16.40 -2.51 19.48
CA VAL A 225 -17.00 -1.90 18.30
C VAL A 225 -15.99 -1.98 17.17
N LEU A 226 -16.19 -2.92 16.23
CA LEU A 226 -15.34 -3.15 15.09
C LEU A 226 -15.95 -2.49 13.85
N ARG A 227 -15.26 -1.51 13.25
CA ARG A 227 -15.78 -0.71 12.13
C ARG A 227 -14.80 -0.65 10.98
N ARG A 228 -15.26 -0.90 9.76
CA ARG A 228 -14.47 -0.67 8.52
C ARG A 228 -13.10 -1.35 8.59
N LEU A 229 -13.05 -2.59 9.09
CA LEU A 229 -11.81 -3.35 9.20
C LEU A 229 -11.56 -4.15 7.93
N SER A 230 -10.31 -4.26 7.52
CA SER A 230 -9.89 -5.19 6.46
C SER A 230 -9.10 -6.32 7.10
N VAL A 231 -9.63 -7.53 7.03
CA VAL A 231 -9.04 -8.75 7.58
C VAL A 231 -8.70 -9.69 6.44
N SER A 232 -7.42 -10.06 6.29
CA SER A 232 -7.00 -11.01 5.25
C SER A 232 -6.02 -12.07 5.74
N ASP A 233 -5.98 -13.23 5.07
CA ASP A 233 -4.89 -14.21 5.22
C ASP A 233 -4.70 -14.73 6.66
N ALA A 234 -5.80 -14.98 7.37
CA ALA A 234 -5.76 -15.60 8.70
C ALA A 234 -5.83 -17.13 8.57
N LEU A 235 -4.96 -17.85 9.27
CA LEU A 235 -5.03 -19.33 9.30
C LEU A 235 -6.31 -19.84 9.96
N GLY A 236 -6.88 -19.07 10.89
CA GLY A 236 -8.15 -19.35 11.55
C GLY A 236 -9.32 -18.55 10.97
N VAL A 237 -10.40 -18.46 11.76
CA VAL A 237 -11.57 -17.60 11.48
C VAL A 237 -11.13 -16.13 11.48
N GLY A 238 -11.63 -15.32 10.55
CA GLY A 238 -11.27 -13.90 10.51
C GLY A 238 -11.69 -13.14 11.78
N ILE A 239 -12.99 -13.13 12.09
CA ILE A 239 -13.50 -12.52 13.34
C ILE A 239 -14.23 -13.58 14.15
N ASP A 240 -13.68 -13.90 15.31
CA ASP A 240 -14.21 -14.91 16.21
C ASP A 240 -14.75 -14.28 17.50
N VAL A 241 -16.08 -14.34 17.68
CA VAL A 241 -16.76 -13.88 18.89
C VAL A 241 -17.16 -15.07 19.75
N GLY A 242 -16.48 -15.21 20.89
CA GLY A 242 -16.70 -16.26 21.87
C GLY A 242 -18.04 -16.17 22.61
N PRO A 243 -18.39 -17.21 23.39
CA PRO A 243 -19.65 -17.25 24.13
C PRO A 243 -19.75 -16.09 25.12
N GLN A 244 -20.98 -15.60 25.34
CA GLN A 244 -21.27 -14.46 26.25
C GLN A 244 -20.54 -13.15 25.89
N CYS A 245 -19.98 -13.04 24.69
CA CYS A 245 -19.37 -11.80 24.20
C CYS A 245 -20.36 -11.01 23.33
N GLY A 246 -20.23 -9.69 23.35
CA GLY A 246 -21.12 -8.77 22.66
C GLY A 246 -20.37 -7.90 21.66
N GLY A 247 -20.92 -6.71 21.40
CA GLY A 247 -20.31 -5.72 20.53
C GLY A 247 -21.00 -5.53 19.19
N THR A 248 -20.42 -4.68 18.35
CA THR A 248 -20.93 -4.38 17.00
C THR A 248 -19.84 -4.62 15.98
N ILE A 249 -20.16 -5.31 14.91
CA ILE A 249 -19.28 -5.52 13.76
C ILE A 249 -19.94 -4.82 12.57
N GLU A 250 -19.31 -3.77 12.04
CA GLU A 250 -19.90 -2.89 11.05
C GLU A 250 -18.94 -2.65 9.87
N GLY A 251 -19.34 -3.13 8.69
CA GLY A 251 -18.60 -2.85 7.46
C GLY A 251 -17.18 -3.44 7.42
N CYS A 252 -16.94 -4.56 8.08
CA CYS A 252 -15.67 -5.29 8.00
C CYS A 252 -15.62 -6.18 6.76
N ASP A 253 -14.52 -6.15 6.02
CA ASP A 253 -14.23 -7.04 4.89
C ASP A 253 -13.26 -8.13 5.36
N VAL A 254 -13.66 -9.38 5.24
CA VAL A 254 -12.92 -10.55 5.75
C VAL A 254 -12.72 -11.52 4.60
N THR A 255 -11.47 -11.70 4.16
CA THR A 255 -11.12 -12.51 2.97
C THR A 255 -9.94 -13.43 3.27
N GLY A 256 -9.81 -14.54 2.53
CA GLY A 256 -8.67 -15.45 2.71
C GLY A 256 -8.51 -16.01 4.14
N THR A 257 -9.63 -16.27 4.84
CA THR A 257 -9.65 -16.84 6.19
C THR A 257 -10.35 -18.20 6.20
N ALA A 258 -10.20 -18.98 7.26
CA ALA A 258 -10.99 -20.20 7.43
C ALA A 258 -12.50 -19.87 7.47
N GLU A 259 -13.32 -20.82 7.01
CA GLU A 259 -14.78 -20.69 7.06
C GLU A 259 -15.34 -21.10 8.44
N PRO A 260 -16.32 -20.36 8.99
CA PRO A 260 -16.90 -19.13 8.46
C PRO A 260 -15.98 -17.91 8.69
N ALA A 261 -16.04 -16.90 7.80
CA ALA A 261 -15.23 -15.68 7.92
C ALA A 261 -15.48 -14.90 9.24
N ILE A 262 -16.74 -14.88 9.69
CA ILE A 262 -17.14 -14.35 11.00
C ILE A 262 -17.88 -15.45 11.75
N ARG A 263 -17.35 -15.83 12.91
CA ARG A 263 -17.95 -16.83 13.80
C ARG A 263 -18.54 -16.15 15.02
N LEU A 264 -19.84 -16.35 15.24
CA LEU A 264 -20.50 -15.98 16.50
C LEU A 264 -20.83 -17.26 17.27
N ALA A 265 -20.31 -17.39 18.49
CA ALA A 265 -20.72 -18.48 19.37
C ALA A 265 -22.23 -18.36 19.69
N GLY A 266 -22.93 -19.48 19.91
CA GLY A 266 -24.40 -19.48 20.04
C GLY A 266 -24.97 -18.63 21.19
N SER A 267 -24.17 -18.29 22.21
CA SER A 267 -24.55 -17.39 23.31
C SER A 267 -23.95 -15.98 23.20
N ALA A 268 -23.33 -15.64 22.06
CA ALA A 268 -22.84 -14.29 21.80
C ALA A 268 -24.02 -13.36 21.48
N THR A 269 -23.94 -12.12 21.95
CA THR A 269 -24.95 -11.06 21.72
C THR A 269 -24.50 -10.04 20.68
N ALA A 270 -23.34 -10.25 20.06
CA ALA A 270 -22.76 -9.35 19.07
C ALA A 270 -23.67 -9.19 17.86
N ARG A 271 -23.79 -7.95 17.37
CA ARG A 271 -24.60 -7.61 16.19
C ARG A 271 -23.70 -7.35 15.00
N ILE A 272 -23.93 -8.08 13.92
CA ILE A 272 -23.32 -7.79 12.63
C ILE A 272 -24.25 -6.81 11.92
N VAL A 273 -23.79 -5.57 11.78
CA VAL A 273 -24.45 -4.55 10.98
C VAL A 273 -23.77 -4.55 9.63
N ALA A 274 -24.51 -4.90 8.59
CA ALA A 274 -24.04 -4.69 7.22
C ALA A 274 -23.93 -3.18 7.01
N GLY A 275 -22.76 -2.61 7.27
CA GLY A 275 -22.45 -1.25 6.85
C GLY A 275 -22.56 -1.19 5.32
N PRO A 276 -22.98 -0.06 4.73
CA PRO A 276 -23.04 0.09 3.27
C PRO A 276 -21.67 -0.10 2.56
N GLY A 277 -20.57 -0.32 3.28
CA GLY A 277 -19.20 -0.15 2.80
C GLY A 277 -18.61 -1.24 1.91
N ALA A 278 -18.85 -2.53 2.05
CA ALA A 278 -18.05 -3.52 1.29
C ALA A 278 -18.52 -3.68 -0.18
N ALA A 279 -19.81 -3.50 -0.46
CA ALA A 279 -20.32 -3.50 -1.82
C ALA A 279 -20.33 -2.09 -2.42
N ALA A 280 -20.63 -1.03 -1.64
CA ALA A 280 -20.63 0.34 -2.15
C ALA A 280 -19.23 0.96 -2.24
N ASN A 281 -18.24 0.55 -1.42
CA ASN A 281 -16.87 1.05 -1.56
C ASN A 281 -16.10 0.28 -2.65
N ARG A 282 -16.39 -1.02 -2.84
CA ARG A 282 -15.99 -1.74 -4.06
C ARG A 282 -16.70 -1.19 -5.28
N SER A 283 -17.98 -0.82 -5.20
CA SER A 283 -18.66 -0.17 -6.33
C SER A 283 -18.06 1.20 -6.59
N VAL A 284 -17.80 2.03 -5.58
CA VAL A 284 -17.16 3.36 -5.76
C VAL A 284 -15.73 3.25 -6.28
N ALA A 285 -14.93 2.28 -5.82
CA ALA A 285 -13.59 2.03 -6.34
C ALA A 285 -13.63 1.47 -7.77
N LEU A 286 -14.56 0.56 -8.06
CA LEU A 286 -14.80 0.02 -9.40
C LEU A 286 -15.29 1.11 -10.35
N ASP A 287 -16.25 1.93 -9.93
CA ASP A 287 -16.79 3.08 -10.65
C ASP A 287 -15.68 4.11 -10.89
N GLY A 288 -14.78 4.33 -9.93
CA GLY A 288 -13.59 5.16 -10.06
C GLY A 288 -12.60 4.62 -11.11
N LEU A 289 -12.32 3.32 -11.11
CA LEU A 289 -11.44 2.69 -12.11
C LEU A 289 -12.07 2.66 -13.51
N LEU A 290 -13.38 2.49 -13.60
CA LEU A 290 -14.14 2.61 -14.85
C LEU A 290 -14.16 4.07 -15.33
N ALA A 291 -14.27 5.04 -14.42
CA ALA A 291 -14.16 6.46 -14.72
C ALA A 291 -12.74 6.85 -15.16
N ASP A 292 -11.70 6.25 -14.58
CA ASP A 292 -10.31 6.41 -15.03
C ASP A 292 -10.13 5.88 -16.46
N LEU A 293 -10.70 4.69 -16.73
CA LEU A 293 -10.70 4.09 -18.07
C LEU A 293 -11.45 4.98 -19.06
N ASP A 294 -12.64 5.48 -18.71
CA ASP A 294 -13.42 6.42 -19.52
C ASP A 294 -12.71 7.74 -19.72
N GLY A 295 -12.00 8.15 -18.68
CA GLY A 295 -11.06 9.23 -18.69
C GLY A 295 -10.07 9.07 -19.82
N MET A 296 -9.50 7.90 -20.12
CA MET A 296 -8.48 7.77 -21.17
C MET A 296 -8.95 8.34 -22.53
N VAL A 297 -8.09 9.11 -23.20
CA VAL A 297 -8.43 9.69 -24.52
C VAL A 297 -8.67 8.55 -25.50
N GLY A 298 -9.72 8.62 -26.32
CA GLY A 298 -9.98 7.64 -27.39
C GLY A 298 -10.34 6.23 -26.89
N LEU A 299 -9.95 5.22 -27.67
CA LEU A 299 -10.10 3.78 -27.37
C LEU A 299 -11.55 3.27 -27.16
N PRO A 300 -12.54 3.64 -28.00
CA PRO A 300 -13.93 3.23 -27.79
C PRO A 300 -14.11 1.70 -27.80
N GLY A 301 -13.42 0.98 -28.70
CA GLY A 301 -13.46 -0.47 -28.77
C GLY A 301 -12.90 -1.15 -27.50
N VAL A 302 -11.73 -0.69 -27.05
CA VAL A 302 -11.09 -1.20 -25.82
C VAL A 302 -11.97 -0.97 -24.59
N LYS A 303 -12.56 0.23 -24.47
CA LYS A 303 -13.47 0.58 -23.37
C LYS A 303 -14.73 -0.28 -23.37
N ALA A 304 -15.28 -0.59 -24.55
CA ALA A 304 -16.44 -1.46 -24.67
C ALA A 304 -16.09 -2.91 -24.28
N GLU A 305 -14.93 -3.41 -24.73
CA GLU A 305 -14.49 -4.78 -24.45
C GLU A 305 -14.17 -4.99 -22.96
N VAL A 306 -13.50 -4.04 -22.33
CA VAL A 306 -13.22 -4.10 -20.88
C VAL A 306 -14.53 -4.06 -20.08
N ARG A 307 -15.51 -3.24 -20.48
CA ARG A 307 -16.83 -3.25 -19.83
C ARG A 307 -17.54 -4.59 -19.98
N ALA A 308 -17.57 -5.15 -21.19
CA ALA A 308 -18.18 -6.45 -21.43
C ALA A 308 -17.55 -7.55 -20.55
N LEU A 309 -16.23 -7.50 -20.34
CA LEU A 309 -15.52 -8.39 -19.41
C LEU A 309 -15.95 -8.17 -17.94
N VAL A 310 -16.06 -6.92 -17.50
CA VAL A 310 -16.53 -6.58 -16.15
C VAL A 310 -17.95 -7.10 -15.93
N ASP A 311 -18.85 -6.86 -16.88
CA ASP A 311 -20.24 -7.32 -16.85
C ASP A 311 -20.32 -8.85 -16.76
N GLU A 312 -19.51 -9.55 -17.57
CA GLU A 312 -19.44 -11.01 -17.58
C GLU A 312 -18.96 -11.58 -16.23
N ILE A 313 -17.93 -10.96 -15.62
CA ILE A 313 -17.42 -11.34 -14.30
C ILE A 313 -18.49 -11.13 -13.23
N GLN A 314 -19.18 -9.98 -13.24
CA GLN A 314 -20.24 -9.68 -12.26
C GLN A 314 -21.41 -10.66 -12.37
N VAL A 315 -21.87 -10.97 -13.59
CA VAL A 315 -22.94 -11.94 -13.82
C VAL A 315 -22.54 -13.33 -13.33
N ASN A 316 -21.30 -13.76 -13.60
CA ASN A 316 -20.82 -15.06 -13.12
C ASN A 316 -20.69 -15.10 -11.59
N ALA A 317 -20.30 -14.00 -10.94
CA ALA A 317 -20.32 -13.90 -9.48
C ALA A 317 -21.74 -14.07 -8.91
N TRP A 318 -22.76 -13.48 -9.54
CA TRP A 318 -24.16 -13.67 -9.14
C TRP A 318 -24.65 -15.11 -9.37
N ARG A 319 -24.28 -15.73 -10.49
CA ARG A 319 -24.60 -17.13 -10.79
C ARG A 319 -24.01 -18.07 -9.74
N SER A 320 -22.73 -17.89 -9.40
CA SER A 320 -22.05 -18.69 -8.37
C SER A 320 -22.74 -18.55 -7.01
N ARG A 321 -23.09 -17.32 -6.59
CA ARG A 321 -23.85 -17.07 -5.35
C ARG A 321 -25.24 -17.70 -5.33
N ALA A 322 -25.86 -17.85 -6.49
CA ALA A 322 -27.14 -18.54 -6.65
C ALA A 322 -26.99 -20.07 -6.73
N GLY A 323 -25.77 -20.62 -6.56
CA GLY A 323 -25.49 -22.06 -6.69
C GLY A 323 -25.58 -22.58 -8.12
N LEU A 324 -25.57 -21.70 -9.12
CA LEU A 324 -25.61 -22.07 -10.53
C LEU A 324 -24.20 -22.34 -11.05
N ALA A 325 -24.07 -23.32 -11.96
CA ALA A 325 -22.83 -23.59 -12.64
C ALA A 325 -22.35 -22.34 -13.42
N THR A 326 -21.10 -21.95 -13.15
CA THR A 326 -20.33 -20.97 -13.92
C THR A 326 -19.31 -21.73 -14.76
N GLY A 327 -19.16 -21.35 -16.03
CA GLY A 327 -18.05 -21.85 -16.84
C GLY A 327 -16.71 -21.33 -16.31
N ALA A 328 -15.62 -22.01 -16.61
CA ALA A 328 -14.27 -21.48 -16.37
C ALA A 328 -14.04 -20.30 -17.32
N LEU A 329 -13.95 -19.09 -16.78
CA LEU A 329 -13.54 -17.91 -17.55
C LEU A 329 -12.02 -17.89 -17.64
N SER A 330 -11.48 -17.74 -18.86
CA SER A 330 -10.08 -17.33 -19.02
C SER A 330 -10.00 -15.81 -18.88
N HIS A 331 -9.16 -15.34 -17.95
CA HIS A 331 -8.88 -13.92 -17.76
C HIS A 331 -7.70 -13.43 -18.61
N HIS A 332 -7.18 -14.28 -19.49
CA HIS A 332 -6.02 -13.99 -20.33
C HIS A 332 -6.44 -13.21 -21.59
N LEU A 333 -5.68 -12.17 -21.93
CA LEU A 333 -6.01 -11.24 -23.02
C LEU A 333 -4.84 -11.04 -23.98
N VAL A 334 -5.16 -10.74 -25.23
CA VAL A 334 -4.19 -10.32 -26.26
C VAL A 334 -4.42 -8.85 -26.55
N PHE A 335 -3.40 -8.01 -26.36
CA PHE A 335 -3.44 -6.58 -26.68
C PHE A 335 -2.69 -6.33 -27.99
N ALA A 336 -3.44 -6.09 -29.05
CA ALA A 336 -2.90 -5.94 -30.41
C ALA A 336 -2.99 -4.48 -30.86
N GLY A 337 -1.89 -3.85 -31.26
CA GLY A 337 -1.92 -2.52 -31.86
C GLY A 337 -0.56 -1.83 -31.95
N ALA A 338 -0.52 -0.67 -32.58
CA ALA A 338 0.69 0.13 -32.79
C ALA A 338 1.34 0.59 -31.47
N PRO A 339 2.61 1.03 -31.47
CA PRO A 339 3.26 1.48 -30.25
C PRO A 339 2.62 2.80 -29.79
N GLY A 340 2.57 3.02 -28.47
CA GLY A 340 2.02 4.26 -27.90
C GLY A 340 0.50 4.39 -27.95
N THR A 341 -0.24 3.32 -28.24
CA THR A 341 -1.72 3.31 -28.22
C THR A 341 -2.32 3.13 -26.81
N GLY A 342 -1.50 2.87 -25.78
CA GLY A 342 -1.96 2.80 -24.38
C GLY A 342 -2.12 1.40 -23.79
N LYS A 343 -1.64 0.35 -24.48
CA LYS A 343 -1.70 -1.06 -24.05
C LYS A 343 -1.30 -1.28 -22.58
N THR A 344 -0.10 -0.85 -22.19
CA THR A 344 0.42 -1.02 -20.82
C THR A 344 -0.42 -0.28 -19.78
N THR A 345 -0.93 0.91 -20.13
CA THR A 345 -1.79 1.71 -19.25
C THR A 345 -3.12 1.01 -18.99
N VAL A 346 -3.78 0.51 -20.04
CA VAL A 346 -5.02 -0.25 -19.91
C VAL A 346 -4.79 -1.55 -19.15
N ALA A 347 -3.67 -2.24 -19.38
CA ALA A 347 -3.34 -3.49 -18.70
C ALA A 347 -3.22 -3.30 -17.17
N ARG A 348 -2.59 -2.20 -16.74
CA ARG A 348 -2.50 -1.83 -15.30
C ARG A 348 -3.88 -1.53 -14.71
N THR A 349 -4.75 -0.84 -15.44
CA THR A 349 -6.13 -0.59 -14.98
C THR A 349 -6.94 -1.89 -14.92
N TYR A 350 -6.81 -2.78 -15.90
CA TYR A 350 -7.45 -4.08 -15.90
C TYR A 350 -7.05 -4.95 -14.70
N GLY A 351 -5.77 -5.00 -14.34
CA GLY A 351 -5.34 -5.71 -13.13
C GLY A 351 -5.97 -5.20 -11.84
N ARG A 352 -6.12 -3.87 -11.72
CA ARG A 352 -6.83 -3.24 -10.60
C ARG A 352 -8.32 -3.57 -10.62
N LEU A 353 -8.97 -3.55 -11.79
CA LEU A 353 -10.37 -3.96 -11.95
C LEU A 353 -10.59 -5.40 -11.48
N LEU A 354 -9.74 -6.34 -11.90
CA LEU A 354 -9.84 -7.74 -11.48
C LEU A 354 -9.69 -7.94 -9.98
N ARG A 355 -8.82 -7.15 -9.33
CA ARG A 355 -8.69 -7.13 -7.87
C ARG A 355 -9.95 -6.63 -7.19
N GLU A 356 -10.49 -5.49 -7.63
CA GLU A 356 -11.71 -4.93 -7.03
C GLU A 356 -12.94 -5.84 -7.24
N LEU A 357 -12.98 -6.57 -8.36
CA LEU A 357 -14.00 -7.59 -8.64
C LEU A 357 -13.79 -8.89 -7.86
N GLY A 358 -12.69 -9.03 -7.11
CA GLY A 358 -12.38 -10.23 -6.33
C GLY A 358 -11.94 -11.43 -7.16
N VAL A 359 -11.56 -11.21 -8.43
CA VAL A 359 -11.00 -12.25 -9.30
C VAL A 359 -9.54 -12.53 -8.95
N LEU A 360 -8.77 -11.49 -8.61
CA LEU A 360 -7.37 -11.61 -8.22
C LEU A 360 -7.14 -11.08 -6.80
N PRO A 361 -6.34 -11.76 -5.96
CA PRO A 361 -6.16 -11.37 -4.56
C PRO A 361 -5.35 -10.08 -4.36
N ALA A 362 -4.35 -9.79 -5.21
CA ALA A 362 -3.41 -8.68 -4.99
C ALA A 362 -3.45 -7.60 -6.07
N GLY A 363 -3.79 -7.95 -7.32
CA GLY A 363 -3.85 -7.02 -8.45
C GLY A 363 -2.49 -6.43 -8.84
N GLN A 364 -1.39 -7.07 -8.42
CA GLN A 364 -0.02 -6.67 -8.77
C GLN A 364 0.20 -6.69 -10.29
N PHE A 365 1.09 -5.86 -10.81
CA PHE A 365 1.36 -5.76 -12.25
C PHE A 365 2.85 -5.96 -12.52
N ARG A 366 3.18 -7.04 -13.24
CA ARG A 366 4.54 -7.40 -13.62
C ARG A 366 4.69 -7.29 -15.14
N GLU A 367 5.54 -6.37 -15.58
CA GLU A 367 5.84 -6.14 -17.00
C GLU A 367 7.16 -6.80 -17.36
N VAL A 368 7.15 -7.61 -18.42
CA VAL A 368 8.30 -8.41 -18.87
C VAL A 368 8.39 -8.45 -20.39
N SER A 369 9.57 -8.80 -20.89
CA SER A 369 9.88 -8.96 -22.30
C SER A 369 10.51 -10.33 -22.58
N ARG A 370 10.81 -10.65 -23.85
CA ARG A 370 11.57 -11.87 -24.21
C ARG A 370 12.87 -12.04 -23.42
N ARG A 371 13.57 -10.94 -23.10
CA ARG A 371 14.85 -11.00 -22.39
C ARG A 371 14.69 -11.50 -20.96
N ASP A 372 13.54 -11.27 -20.36
CA ASP A 372 13.25 -11.64 -18.98
C ASP A 372 12.82 -13.10 -18.88
N LEU A 373 12.20 -13.64 -19.92
CA LEU A 373 11.70 -15.02 -19.94
C LEU A 373 12.72 -16.03 -20.47
N VAL A 374 13.52 -15.65 -21.47
CA VAL A 374 14.44 -16.58 -22.15
C VAL A 374 15.81 -16.62 -21.46
N GLY A 375 16.31 -17.83 -21.21
CA GLY A 375 17.63 -18.09 -20.62
C GLY A 375 18.77 -17.95 -21.65
N GLN A 376 20.01 -17.80 -21.16
CA GLN A 376 21.21 -17.76 -22.01
C GLN A 376 21.79 -19.16 -22.29
N TYR A 377 21.38 -20.17 -21.52
CA TYR A 377 21.87 -21.54 -21.56
C TYR A 377 20.72 -22.54 -21.67
N ILE A 378 20.98 -23.71 -22.23
CA ILE A 378 19.99 -24.79 -22.41
C ILE A 378 19.43 -25.21 -21.03
N GLY A 379 18.09 -25.34 -20.94
CA GLY A 379 17.39 -25.77 -19.73
C GLY A 379 17.10 -24.67 -18.70
N HIS A 380 17.68 -23.47 -18.86
CA HIS A 380 17.42 -22.34 -17.95
C HIS A 380 16.16 -21.55 -18.31
N THR A 381 15.60 -21.71 -19.52
CA THR A 381 14.47 -20.91 -19.96
C THR A 381 13.18 -21.29 -19.23
N ALA A 382 12.92 -22.58 -19.05
CA ALA A 382 11.77 -23.03 -18.27
C ALA A 382 11.80 -22.51 -16.83
N GLU A 383 12.94 -22.64 -16.13
CA GLU A 383 13.11 -22.15 -14.75
C GLU A 383 12.91 -20.63 -14.65
N LYS A 384 13.51 -19.88 -15.58
CA LYS A 384 13.41 -18.42 -15.59
C LYS A 384 11.98 -17.95 -15.88
N THR A 385 11.31 -18.60 -16.83
CA THR A 385 9.91 -18.32 -17.16
C THR A 385 8.99 -18.63 -15.98
N ALA A 386 9.21 -19.77 -15.30
CA ALA A 386 8.45 -20.14 -14.11
C ALA A 386 8.65 -19.16 -12.95
N GLY A 387 9.89 -18.77 -12.65
CA GLY A 387 10.16 -17.80 -11.58
C GLY A 387 9.48 -16.45 -11.82
N VAL A 388 9.55 -15.93 -13.05
CA VAL A 388 8.84 -14.70 -13.43
C VAL A 388 7.32 -14.84 -13.31
N PHE A 389 6.77 -16.00 -13.66
CA PHE A 389 5.34 -16.27 -13.55
C PHE A 389 4.88 -16.36 -12.09
N GLU A 390 5.65 -17.07 -11.25
CA GLU A 390 5.40 -17.20 -9.81
C GLU A 390 5.42 -15.85 -9.10
N GLU A 391 6.38 -14.99 -9.45
CA GLU A 391 6.43 -13.60 -8.97
C GLU A 391 5.18 -12.80 -9.32
N ALA A 392 4.46 -13.15 -10.40
CA ALA A 392 3.27 -12.47 -10.87
C ALA A 392 1.94 -13.09 -10.36
N LEU A 393 1.99 -14.20 -9.62
CA LEU A 393 0.80 -14.84 -9.04
C LEU A 393 -0.01 -13.88 -8.16
N GLY A 394 -1.33 -13.96 -8.23
CA GLY A 394 -2.25 -13.04 -7.56
C GLY A 394 -2.46 -11.71 -8.28
N GLY A 395 -1.88 -11.53 -9.48
CA GLY A 395 -1.94 -10.30 -10.27
C GLY A 395 -1.93 -10.53 -11.78
N VAL A 396 -1.32 -9.58 -12.49
CA VAL A 396 -1.22 -9.54 -13.95
C VAL A 396 0.22 -9.70 -14.40
N LEU A 397 0.47 -10.67 -15.27
CA LEU A 397 1.73 -10.82 -16.01
C LEU A 397 1.55 -10.21 -17.41
N PHE A 398 2.20 -9.10 -17.67
CA PHE A 398 2.17 -8.41 -18.96
C PHE A 398 3.46 -8.69 -19.74
N ILE A 399 3.33 -9.36 -20.90
CA ILE A 399 4.45 -9.72 -21.77
C ILE A 399 4.43 -8.79 -22.98
N ASP A 400 5.35 -7.83 -23.02
CA ASP A 400 5.48 -6.91 -24.15
C ASP A 400 6.24 -7.54 -25.32
N GLU A 401 5.84 -7.17 -26.54
CA GLU A 401 6.30 -7.75 -27.80
C GLU A 401 6.38 -9.29 -27.77
N ALA A 402 5.33 -9.95 -27.26
CA ALA A 402 5.30 -11.40 -27.01
C ALA A 402 5.58 -12.24 -28.26
N TYR A 403 5.22 -11.75 -29.45
CA TYR A 403 5.52 -12.39 -30.73
C TYR A 403 7.02 -12.64 -30.94
N THR A 404 7.89 -11.90 -30.26
CA THR A 404 9.34 -12.13 -30.33
C THR A 404 9.71 -13.49 -29.77
N LEU A 405 8.93 -14.10 -28.86
CA LEU A 405 9.14 -15.45 -28.33
C LEU A 405 9.05 -16.52 -29.42
N ALA A 406 8.09 -16.39 -30.34
CA ALA A 406 7.87 -17.34 -31.43
C ALA A 406 8.81 -17.17 -32.63
N ARG A 407 9.63 -16.11 -32.67
CA ARG A 407 10.62 -15.92 -33.74
C ARG A 407 11.76 -16.93 -33.59
N GLN A 408 11.97 -17.75 -34.62
CA GLN A 408 13.12 -18.65 -34.71
C GLN A 408 14.38 -17.87 -35.17
N PRO A 409 15.50 -17.91 -34.44
CA PRO A 409 16.77 -17.39 -34.94
C PRO A 409 17.29 -18.23 -36.12
N ALA A 410 17.95 -17.59 -37.08
CA ALA A 410 18.59 -18.28 -38.22
C ALA A 410 19.75 -19.21 -37.79
N SER A 411 20.25 -19.09 -36.55
CA SER A 411 21.30 -19.91 -35.96
C SER A 411 21.20 -19.86 -34.43
N GLY A 412 20.39 -20.71 -33.80
CA GLY A 412 20.30 -20.79 -32.33
C GLY A 412 18.98 -21.37 -31.83
N GLY A 413 19.05 -22.27 -30.84
CA GLY A 413 18.03 -23.25 -30.44
C GLY A 413 16.67 -22.74 -29.93
N ASP A 414 15.82 -23.72 -29.61
CA ASP A 414 14.36 -23.65 -29.39
C ASP A 414 13.91 -22.95 -28.09
N PHE A 415 14.74 -22.07 -27.53
CA PHE A 415 14.53 -21.48 -26.20
C PHE A 415 13.25 -20.62 -26.13
N GLY A 416 12.88 -19.96 -27.23
CA GLY A 416 11.64 -19.19 -27.28
C GLY A 416 10.40 -20.07 -27.20
N GLN A 417 10.44 -21.24 -27.84
CA GLN A 417 9.36 -22.22 -27.78
C GLN A 417 9.26 -22.86 -26.40
N GLU A 418 10.40 -23.16 -25.76
CA GLU A 418 10.46 -23.65 -24.38
C GLU A 418 9.76 -22.69 -23.40
N ALA A 419 9.95 -21.36 -23.56
CA ALA A 419 9.25 -20.35 -22.77
C ALA A 419 7.73 -20.38 -23.03
N ILE A 420 7.30 -20.49 -24.30
CA ILE A 420 5.88 -20.57 -24.67
C ILE A 420 5.22 -21.80 -24.05
N ASP A 421 5.85 -22.97 -24.16
CA ASP A 421 5.31 -24.23 -23.66
C ASP A 421 5.20 -24.20 -22.13
N THR A 422 6.19 -23.61 -21.46
CA THR A 422 6.17 -23.38 -20.01
C THR A 422 5.04 -22.43 -19.60
N LEU A 423 4.86 -21.30 -20.30
CA LEU A 423 3.77 -20.36 -20.05
C LEU A 423 2.40 -21.02 -20.24
N VAL A 424 2.19 -21.75 -21.34
CA VAL A 424 0.92 -22.43 -21.64
C VAL A 424 0.54 -23.44 -20.55
N LYS A 425 1.53 -24.16 -20.01
CA LYS A 425 1.35 -25.08 -18.88
C LYS A 425 0.95 -24.33 -17.61
N LEU A 426 1.72 -23.31 -17.21
CA LEU A 426 1.47 -22.55 -15.98
C LEU A 426 0.15 -21.79 -16.02
N MET A 427 -0.25 -21.28 -17.20
CA MET A 427 -1.55 -20.64 -17.41
C MET A 427 -2.72 -21.60 -17.16
N GLU A 428 -2.57 -22.89 -17.47
CA GLU A 428 -3.60 -23.88 -17.17
C GLU A 428 -3.64 -24.21 -15.67
N ASP A 429 -2.48 -24.46 -15.08
CA ASP A 429 -2.34 -24.88 -13.69
C ASP A 429 -2.80 -23.77 -12.71
N HIS A 430 -2.64 -22.49 -13.09
CA HIS A 430 -2.92 -21.32 -12.24
C HIS A 430 -4.00 -20.37 -12.79
N ARG A 431 -4.92 -20.86 -13.63
CA ARG A 431 -5.91 -20.03 -14.35
C ARG A 431 -6.77 -19.08 -13.49
N GLU A 432 -6.99 -19.43 -12.21
CA GLU A 432 -7.80 -18.64 -11.26
C GLU A 432 -6.95 -17.68 -10.40
N GLN A 433 -5.63 -17.75 -10.51
CA GLN A 433 -4.70 -17.02 -9.64
C GLN A 433 -3.94 -15.92 -10.39
N ILE A 434 -4.03 -15.85 -11.73
CA ILE A 434 -3.26 -14.89 -12.53
C ILE A 434 -3.97 -14.52 -13.83
N ALA A 435 -3.81 -13.28 -14.27
CA ALA A 435 -4.18 -12.87 -15.62
C ALA A 435 -2.93 -12.58 -16.47
N VAL A 436 -2.69 -13.39 -17.50
CA VAL A 436 -1.61 -13.15 -18.47
C VAL A 436 -2.12 -12.28 -19.61
N ILE A 437 -1.42 -11.20 -19.90
CA ILE A 437 -1.68 -10.31 -21.03
C ILE A 437 -0.48 -10.31 -21.95
N VAL A 438 -0.67 -10.71 -23.20
CA VAL A 438 0.38 -10.64 -24.23
C VAL A 438 0.12 -9.44 -25.14
N ALA A 439 1.14 -8.63 -25.38
CA ALA A 439 1.03 -7.42 -26.18
C ALA A 439 1.96 -7.43 -27.39
N GLY A 440 1.53 -6.77 -28.47
CA GLY A 440 2.34 -6.61 -29.68
C GLY A 440 1.60 -5.96 -30.84
N TYR A 441 2.23 -5.98 -32.00
CA TYR A 441 1.62 -5.51 -33.25
C TYR A 441 0.59 -6.51 -33.78
N THR A 442 -0.47 -6.00 -34.41
CA THR A 442 -1.65 -6.80 -34.77
C THR A 442 -1.34 -7.99 -35.68
N ALA A 443 -0.51 -7.81 -36.72
CA ALA A 443 -0.18 -8.89 -37.65
C ALA A 443 0.71 -9.96 -36.98
N GLU A 444 1.67 -9.54 -36.17
CA GLU A 444 2.62 -10.39 -35.47
C GLU A 444 1.96 -11.18 -34.34
N MET A 445 0.98 -10.59 -33.64
CA MET A 445 0.21 -11.30 -32.63
C MET A 445 -0.67 -12.39 -33.24
N ARG A 446 -1.23 -12.19 -34.44
CA ARG A 446 -1.94 -13.25 -35.18
C ARG A 446 -1.01 -14.42 -35.51
N GLN A 447 0.23 -14.13 -35.94
CA GLN A 447 1.23 -15.16 -36.20
C GLN A 447 1.66 -15.87 -34.90
N PHE A 448 1.84 -15.13 -33.80
CA PHE A 448 2.19 -15.68 -32.49
C PHE A 448 1.14 -16.68 -31.97
N LEU A 449 -0.15 -16.33 -32.04
CA LEU A 449 -1.23 -17.23 -31.64
C LEU A 449 -1.33 -18.47 -32.54
N ALA A 450 -1.03 -18.32 -33.84
CA ALA A 450 -0.99 -19.44 -34.78
C ALA A 450 0.20 -20.38 -34.58
N ALA A 451 1.26 -19.93 -33.89
CA ALA A 451 2.48 -20.72 -33.67
C ALA A 451 2.26 -21.90 -32.69
N ASN A 452 1.30 -21.79 -31.76
CA ASN A 452 1.01 -22.86 -30.80
C ASN A 452 -0.52 -22.93 -30.54
N PRO A 453 -1.19 -24.06 -30.84
CA PRO A 453 -2.62 -24.24 -30.57
C PRO A 453 -3.02 -24.01 -29.11
N GLY A 454 -2.10 -24.29 -28.16
CA GLY A 454 -2.28 -24.03 -26.74
C GLY A 454 -2.49 -22.55 -26.45
N LEU A 455 -1.73 -21.66 -27.09
CA LEU A 455 -1.90 -20.20 -26.97
C LEU A 455 -3.29 -19.78 -27.46
N ALA A 456 -3.69 -20.20 -28.65
CA ALA A 456 -5.00 -19.86 -29.21
C ALA A 456 -6.17 -20.31 -28.33
N SER A 457 -6.04 -21.46 -27.64
CA SER A 457 -7.08 -21.95 -26.72
C SER A 457 -7.19 -21.16 -25.42
N ARG A 458 -6.07 -20.67 -24.88
CA ARG A 458 -6.02 -19.99 -23.57
C ARG A 458 -6.25 -18.48 -23.69
N PHE A 459 -5.87 -17.88 -24.82
CA PHE A 459 -6.11 -16.50 -25.15
C PHE A 459 -7.42 -16.34 -25.95
N ALA A 460 -8.54 -16.42 -25.24
CA ALA A 460 -9.86 -16.42 -25.86
C ALA A 460 -10.27 -15.06 -26.49
N LYS A 461 -9.71 -13.95 -26.02
CA LYS A 461 -10.11 -12.59 -26.43
C LYS A 461 -8.92 -11.75 -26.85
N THR A 462 -9.09 -11.06 -27.98
CA THR A 462 -8.14 -10.08 -28.52
C THR A 462 -8.76 -8.69 -28.46
N VAL A 463 -8.05 -7.76 -27.85
CA VAL A 463 -8.39 -6.35 -27.74
C VAL A 463 -7.53 -5.58 -28.73
N GLU A 464 -8.16 -5.03 -29.77
CA GLU A 464 -7.47 -4.21 -30.78
C GLU A 464 -7.37 -2.73 -30.32
N PHE A 465 -6.16 -2.20 -30.33
CA PHE A 465 -5.82 -0.83 -29.99
C PHE A 465 -5.56 -0.04 -31.27
N GLU A 466 -6.55 0.74 -31.68
CA GLU A 466 -6.49 1.64 -32.83
C GLU A 466 -5.53 2.80 -32.61
N ASP A 467 -5.04 3.37 -33.71
CA ASP A 467 -4.27 4.61 -33.69
C ASP A 467 -5.14 5.79 -33.25
N TYR A 468 -4.53 6.74 -32.53
CA TYR A 468 -5.22 7.95 -32.12
C TYR A 468 -5.44 8.87 -33.32
N THR A 469 -6.63 9.47 -33.38
CA THR A 469 -6.89 10.55 -34.34
C THR A 469 -6.05 11.80 -34.00
N PRO A 470 -5.79 12.70 -34.96
CA PRO A 470 -5.08 13.95 -34.69
C PRO A 470 -5.67 14.73 -33.50
N ASP A 471 -7.00 14.85 -33.43
CA ASP A 471 -7.68 15.54 -32.33
C ASP A 471 -7.48 14.85 -30.98
N GLN A 472 -7.46 13.51 -30.96
CA GLN A 472 -7.15 12.73 -29.76
C GLN A 472 -5.70 12.98 -29.30
N LEU A 473 -4.74 13.05 -30.22
CA LEU A 473 -3.34 13.35 -29.89
C LEU A 473 -3.18 14.77 -29.32
N VAL A 474 -3.92 15.76 -29.84
CA VAL A 474 -4.01 17.10 -29.23
C VAL A 474 -4.57 17.00 -27.81
N GLY A 475 -5.62 16.21 -27.60
CA GLY A 475 -6.18 15.95 -26.27
C GLY A 475 -5.17 15.31 -25.31
N ILE A 476 -4.33 14.39 -25.79
CA ILE A 476 -3.25 13.78 -25.00
C ILE A 476 -2.21 14.83 -24.60
N ILE A 477 -1.78 15.71 -25.51
CA ILE A 477 -0.89 16.83 -25.18
C ILE A 477 -1.54 17.73 -24.14
N GLY A 478 -2.82 18.07 -24.28
CA GLY A 478 -3.55 18.89 -23.31
C GLY A 478 -3.47 18.31 -21.90
N ARG A 479 -3.54 16.99 -21.74
CA ARG A 479 -3.37 16.33 -20.44
C ARG A 479 -1.95 16.39 -19.90
N MET A 480 -0.95 16.22 -20.77
CA MET A 480 0.46 16.34 -20.36
C MET A 480 0.79 17.77 -19.92
N VAL A 481 0.20 18.77 -20.58
CA VAL A 481 0.27 20.18 -20.22
C VAL A 481 -0.31 20.39 -18.81
N THR A 482 -1.56 19.95 -18.57
CA THR A 482 -2.20 20.08 -17.26
C THR A 482 -1.45 19.34 -16.15
N ALA A 483 -1.01 18.10 -16.41
CA ALA A 483 -0.26 17.30 -15.43
C ALA A 483 1.13 17.88 -15.09
N GLY A 484 1.69 18.73 -15.97
CA GLY A 484 2.96 19.41 -15.75
C GLY A 484 2.82 20.83 -15.21
N ASP A 485 1.63 21.24 -14.76
CA ASP A 485 1.30 22.61 -14.34
C ASP A 485 1.56 23.67 -15.44
N TYR A 486 1.46 23.31 -16.72
CA TYR A 486 1.57 24.24 -17.84
C TYR A 486 0.20 24.71 -18.32
N GLU A 487 0.19 25.83 -19.03
CA GLU A 487 -0.97 26.38 -19.73
C GLU A 487 -0.61 26.56 -21.21
N LEU A 488 -1.29 25.82 -22.08
CA LEU A 488 -1.09 25.90 -23.53
C LEU A 488 -1.96 27.01 -24.12
N ASP A 489 -1.37 27.89 -24.92
CA ASP A 489 -2.11 28.90 -25.68
C ASP A 489 -3.20 28.22 -26.53
N PRO A 490 -4.50 28.57 -26.35
CA PRO A 490 -5.60 27.93 -27.05
C PRO A 490 -5.49 27.97 -28.58
N ARG A 491 -4.75 28.94 -29.13
CA ARG A 491 -4.49 29.08 -30.57
C ARG A 491 -3.57 27.99 -31.13
N SER A 492 -2.92 27.20 -30.27
CA SER A 492 -2.00 26.12 -30.67
C SER A 492 -2.72 24.86 -31.14
N GLY A 493 -3.99 24.67 -30.77
CA GLY A 493 -4.77 23.45 -31.08
C GLY A 493 -4.81 23.10 -32.57
N PRO A 494 -5.21 24.03 -33.47
CA PRO A 494 -5.25 23.76 -34.91
C PRO A 494 -3.87 23.40 -35.51
N ALA A 495 -2.80 24.05 -35.04
CA ALA A 495 -1.44 23.75 -35.50
C ALA A 495 -1.00 22.35 -35.09
N LEU A 496 -1.31 21.94 -33.85
CA LEU A 496 -1.04 20.58 -33.36
C LEU A 496 -1.83 19.53 -34.14
N ALA A 497 -3.12 19.76 -34.40
CA ALA A 497 -3.95 18.85 -35.17
C ALA A 497 -3.43 18.67 -36.61
N ALA A 498 -3.05 19.78 -37.28
CA ALA A 498 -2.46 19.72 -38.62
C ALA A 498 -1.12 18.98 -38.64
N TYR A 499 -0.27 19.20 -37.63
CA TYR A 499 0.98 18.48 -37.47
C TYR A 499 0.76 16.97 -37.32
N PHE A 500 -0.15 16.56 -36.43
CA PHE A 500 -0.47 15.15 -36.22
C PHE A 500 -1.10 14.49 -37.44
N GLY A 501 -1.97 15.20 -38.17
CA GLY A 501 -2.55 14.69 -39.42
C GLY A 501 -1.51 14.42 -40.51
N ARG A 502 -0.37 15.11 -40.49
CA ARG A 502 0.75 14.83 -41.39
C ARG A 502 1.56 13.61 -40.92
N ILE A 503 2.00 13.60 -39.66
CA ILE A 503 2.91 12.54 -39.17
C ILE A 503 2.22 11.19 -38.96
N SER A 504 0.89 11.15 -38.79
CA SER A 504 0.14 9.90 -38.65
C SER A 504 0.17 9.03 -39.91
N ALA A 505 0.50 9.61 -41.07
CA ALA A 505 0.67 8.89 -42.33
C ALA A 505 2.10 8.37 -42.55
N GLU A 506 3.06 8.77 -41.70
CA GLU A 506 4.46 8.40 -41.85
C GLU A 506 4.73 7.00 -41.27
N PRO A 507 5.58 6.18 -41.92
CA PRO A 507 6.00 4.91 -41.36
C PRO A 507 6.69 5.10 -40.01
N GLY A 508 6.33 4.27 -39.02
CA GLY A 508 6.93 4.33 -37.69
C GLY A 508 6.29 5.33 -36.74
N PHE A 509 5.13 5.90 -37.10
CA PHE A 509 4.30 6.70 -36.19
C PHE A 509 4.03 5.96 -34.87
N GLY A 510 4.32 6.62 -33.75
CA GLY A 510 4.32 6.07 -32.40
C GLY A 510 3.22 6.62 -31.48
N ASN A 511 2.15 7.19 -32.04
CA ASN A 511 0.97 7.63 -31.28
C ASN A 511 1.33 8.55 -30.08
N ALA A 512 0.89 8.21 -28.86
CA ALA A 512 1.15 9.01 -27.67
C ALA A 512 2.65 9.16 -27.35
N ARG A 513 3.51 8.27 -27.87
CA ARG A 513 4.97 8.40 -27.75
C ARG A 513 5.48 9.62 -28.52
N ASP A 514 4.96 9.86 -29.71
CA ASP A 514 5.31 11.05 -30.49
C ASP A 514 4.66 12.32 -29.94
N ALA A 515 3.43 12.22 -29.42
CA ALA A 515 2.82 13.31 -28.67
C ALA A 515 3.66 13.74 -27.46
N ARG A 516 4.18 12.77 -26.70
CA ARG A 516 5.10 13.02 -25.58
C ARG A 516 6.41 13.66 -26.04
N ARG A 517 7.02 13.14 -27.11
CA ARG A 517 8.24 13.73 -27.70
C ARG A 517 8.02 15.18 -28.11
N LEU A 518 6.90 15.49 -28.75
CA LEU A 518 6.55 16.85 -29.13
C LEU A 518 6.37 17.75 -27.91
N PHE A 519 5.67 17.28 -26.87
CA PHE A 519 5.53 18.04 -25.61
C PHE A 519 6.89 18.34 -24.94
N GLU A 520 7.78 17.35 -24.88
CA GLU A 520 9.15 17.54 -24.37
C GLU A 520 9.93 18.57 -25.21
N ALA A 521 9.77 18.55 -26.53
CA ALA A 521 10.36 19.55 -27.41
C ALA A 521 9.79 20.97 -27.18
N ILE A 522 8.47 21.10 -26.99
CA ILE A 522 7.82 22.39 -26.66
C ILE A 522 8.41 22.97 -25.38
N ARG A 523 8.54 22.16 -24.32
CA ARG A 523 9.14 22.57 -23.05
C ARG A 523 10.59 23.03 -23.21
N LYS A 524 11.36 22.33 -24.05
CA LYS A 524 12.75 22.71 -24.36
C LYS A 524 12.83 24.07 -25.04
N VAL A 525 11.95 24.34 -26.01
CA VAL A 525 11.87 25.65 -26.68
C VAL A 525 11.49 26.75 -25.69
N GLN A 526 10.48 26.50 -24.84
CA GLN A 526 10.06 27.44 -23.80
C GLN A 526 11.19 27.74 -22.80
N SER A 527 11.94 26.73 -22.36
CA SER A 527 13.11 26.92 -21.48
C SER A 527 14.18 27.80 -22.14
N GLY A 528 14.43 27.58 -23.44
CA GLY A 528 15.33 28.41 -24.24
C GLY A 528 14.86 29.86 -24.36
N ARG A 529 13.55 30.09 -24.46
CA ARG A 529 12.94 31.42 -24.46
C ARG A 529 13.06 32.10 -23.09
N LEU A 530 12.70 31.41 -22.01
CA LEU A 530 12.70 31.96 -20.66
C LEU A 530 14.11 32.30 -20.17
N SER A 531 15.12 31.48 -20.47
CA SER A 531 16.51 31.75 -20.10
C SER A 531 17.07 33.05 -20.73
N ARG A 532 16.48 33.52 -21.83
CA ARG A 532 16.89 34.76 -22.52
C ARG A 532 16.23 36.03 -21.98
N LEU A 533 15.32 35.92 -21.02
CA LEU A 533 14.62 37.08 -20.44
C LEU A 533 15.52 38.00 -19.62
N GLY A 534 16.72 37.55 -19.23
CA GLY A 534 17.66 38.35 -18.43
C GLY A 534 17.19 38.64 -17.00
N ARG A 535 16.07 38.05 -16.58
CA ARG A 535 15.49 38.12 -15.23
C ARG A 535 14.86 36.77 -14.86
N ILE A 536 14.57 36.59 -13.58
CA ILE A 536 13.79 35.44 -13.11
C ILE A 536 12.36 35.57 -13.66
N PRO A 537 11.84 34.56 -14.38
CA PRO A 537 10.46 34.57 -14.87
C PRO A 537 9.45 34.43 -13.71
N ASP A 538 8.27 35.03 -13.87
CA ASP A 538 7.20 34.87 -12.89
C ASP A 538 6.45 33.52 -13.06
N ALA A 539 5.55 33.22 -12.14
CA ALA A 539 4.79 31.97 -12.16
C ALA A 539 3.93 31.81 -13.43
N ALA A 540 3.37 32.88 -13.99
CA ALA A 540 2.56 32.80 -15.20
C ALA A 540 3.45 32.50 -16.43
N GLU A 541 4.63 33.10 -16.50
CA GLU A 541 5.61 32.86 -17.57
C GLU A 541 6.19 31.44 -17.52
N LEU A 542 6.42 30.92 -16.31
CA LEU A 542 6.89 29.54 -16.11
C LEU A 542 5.86 28.51 -16.57
N ARG A 543 4.56 28.81 -16.41
CA ARG A 543 3.45 27.93 -16.84
C ARG A 543 3.09 28.10 -18.31
N GLY A 544 3.23 29.29 -18.89
CA GLY A 544 2.73 29.61 -20.22
C GLY A 544 3.54 29.01 -21.38
N LEU A 545 2.91 28.15 -22.17
CA LEU A 545 3.40 27.64 -23.45
C LEU A 545 2.72 28.38 -24.61
N THR A 546 3.50 29.13 -25.39
CA THR A 546 2.96 29.96 -26.47
C THR A 546 2.94 29.24 -27.81
N VAL A 547 2.16 29.77 -28.75
CA VAL A 547 2.14 29.29 -30.15
C VAL A 547 3.56 29.26 -30.76
N GLY A 548 4.41 30.24 -30.43
CA GLY A 548 5.79 30.29 -30.90
C GLY A 548 6.64 29.12 -30.40
N ASP A 549 6.41 28.66 -29.16
CA ASP A 549 7.11 27.50 -28.61
C ASP A 549 6.66 26.21 -29.31
N VAL A 550 5.37 26.13 -29.66
CA VAL A 550 4.78 25.01 -30.40
C VAL A 550 5.32 24.91 -31.83
N LEU A 551 5.29 26.02 -32.57
CA LEU A 551 5.81 26.06 -33.94
C LEU A 551 7.32 25.79 -33.97
N GLY A 552 8.08 26.39 -33.05
CA GLY A 552 9.53 26.13 -32.96
C GLY A 552 9.87 24.68 -32.64
N ALA A 553 9.04 23.99 -31.85
CA ALA A 553 9.22 22.56 -31.58
C ALA A 553 8.91 21.67 -32.79
N MET A 554 7.92 22.04 -33.61
CA MET A 554 7.57 21.33 -34.85
C MET A 554 8.62 21.49 -35.94
N GLU A 555 9.23 22.68 -36.05
CA GLU A 555 10.27 22.98 -37.04
C GLU A 555 11.62 22.33 -36.67
N GLY A 556 11.96 22.28 -35.38
CA GLY A 556 13.20 21.65 -34.89
C GLY A 556 13.15 20.12 -34.78
N GLY A 557 12.00 19.50 -35.07
CA GLY A 557 11.72 18.08 -34.87
C GLY A 557 11.82 17.18 -36.11
N GLN A 558 12.33 17.67 -37.25
CA GLN A 558 12.60 16.81 -38.41
C GLN A 558 13.62 15.71 -38.02
N PRO A 559 13.31 14.42 -38.23
CA PRO A 559 14.20 13.34 -37.87
C PRO A 559 15.43 13.33 -38.79
N TYR A 560 16.60 13.12 -38.19
CA TYR A 560 17.73 12.47 -38.88
C TYR A 560 17.48 10.98 -38.97
#